data_AF-A0A1L7WPY5-F1
#
_entry.id   AF-A0A1L7WPY5-F1
#
_cell.length_a   1.000
_cell.length_b   1.000
_cell.length_c   1.000
_cell.angle_alpha   90.00
_cell.angle_beta   90.00
_cell.angle_gamma   90.00
#
_symmetry.space_group_name_H-M   'P 1'
#
loop_
_entity.id
_entity.type
_entity.pdbx_description
1 polymer ?
#
loop_
_entity_poly.entity_id
_entity_poly.type
_entity_poly.pdbx_seq_one_letter_code
_entity_poly.pdbx_strand_id
1 'polypeptide(L)'
;MAPSRTHLFLIVLFTLASASNAAAVRPVLTSRADVNLTLLSNATAIIQNLDFTSNCSLSISWYENLPISGAGSGNDTINIDFLRSALPNEYQDESDAQITSFYDDMSAGDLSSLGWIGTAKDDIETACIAPRFERQISLSNLDATQNCTATAIFLSSLGWITGVQNYTASRSNDTSWLEFLRAALPANDRNNLTDLELLVYRNFFLDSENAASITTFLKTGFDHCQKSICEVQGYTGNPDIGGIGVISSYTVEAALVTLYFVAINFQVWLEGSGPGYANKIPKRIKQALDKASDELADGALFFSLSISTAGWVSFVSGTSYYEKLVFTSANVLALSALFAFLGMFTESGGKNSLGKKRGEWILAVVIAAILTESAIQYIVYLKEPNEKYDDYACLHLQFQDEGYHPTIFEALFFILLGLSVIAGIVGIFWLRQRAKAEKRANSTHSQMATVHPMPMGMGKDVKVSTIDTCVTVTRIFVQTVAIVVMWVELVYLWKIRTIMSRIAGSTWSEGTWGFGQILALFIWFPPIIDILGHLLLPEWMVGGEKRKKKLKCKCGAKSGNPCICPSPGGPVDEKGAAAVAPPTPPSVVGSDRKSATK
;
A
#
# COMPACT_ATOMS: atom_id res chain seq x y z
N MET A 1 5.77 24.68 -19.53
CA MET A 1 6.14 23.78 -20.65
C MET A 1 5.12 22.65 -20.68
N ALA A 2 4.80 22.11 -21.86
CA ALA A 2 3.63 21.23 -22.05
C ALA A 2 3.89 19.75 -21.68
N PRO A 3 2.80 19.00 -21.45
CA PRO A 3 2.56 17.73 -22.11
C PRO A 3 1.32 17.81 -23.02
N SER A 4 1.21 16.91 -24.00
CA SER A 4 0.19 17.00 -25.05
C SER A 4 -0.60 15.71 -25.25
N ARG A 5 -1.94 15.83 -25.27
CA ARG A 5 -2.94 14.94 -25.96
C ARG A 5 -3.02 13.49 -25.44
N THR A 6 -4.09 12.70 -25.56
CA THR A 6 -5.46 12.71 -26.17
C THR A 6 -6.41 11.97 -25.20
N HIS A 7 -7.75 12.05 -25.18
CA HIS A 7 -8.83 12.88 -25.75
C HIS A 7 -10.14 12.43 -25.05
N LEU A 8 -11.18 13.28 -24.88
CA LEU A 8 -12.54 13.16 -25.49
C LEU A 8 -13.55 14.18 -24.88
N PHE A 9 -14.53 14.57 -25.71
CA PHE A 9 -15.75 15.38 -25.48
C PHE A 9 -15.68 16.86 -25.07
N LEU A 10 -16.16 17.69 -26.01
CA LEU A 10 -16.53 19.10 -25.83
C LEU A 10 -17.95 19.22 -25.27
N ILE A 11 -18.15 20.17 -24.35
CA ILE A 11 -19.26 21.15 -24.38
C ILE A 11 -18.66 22.53 -24.06
N VAL A 12 -19.36 23.59 -24.48
CA VAL A 12 -19.17 25.03 -24.26
C VAL A 12 -18.65 25.78 -25.48
N LEU A 13 -19.54 26.60 -26.03
CA LEU A 13 -19.21 27.75 -26.87
C LEU A 13 -19.99 28.95 -26.32
N PHE A 14 -19.25 29.98 -25.92
CA PHE A 14 -19.74 31.24 -25.35
C PHE A 14 -20.46 32.11 -26.39
N THR A 15 -21.36 32.99 -25.92
CA THR A 15 -21.38 34.38 -26.39
C THR A 15 -21.83 35.34 -25.28
N LEU A 16 -21.13 36.48 -25.16
CA LEU A 16 -21.43 37.57 -24.24
C LEU A 16 -22.30 38.66 -24.89
N ALA A 17 -23.13 39.32 -24.08
CA ALA A 17 -23.51 40.74 -24.15
C ALA A 17 -24.41 41.05 -22.92
N SER A 18 -24.46 42.23 -22.30
CA SER A 18 -23.63 43.45 -22.38
C SER A 18 -24.05 44.37 -21.22
N ALA A 19 -23.10 44.98 -20.50
CA ALA A 19 -23.43 45.93 -19.45
C ALA A 19 -23.74 47.33 -20.02
N SER A 20 -24.81 47.96 -19.54
CA SER A 20 -25.19 49.35 -19.85
C SER A 20 -25.64 50.06 -18.57
N ASN A 21 -24.85 51.00 -18.07
CA ASN A 21 -25.27 51.87 -16.98
C ASN A 21 -26.28 52.91 -17.48
N ALA A 22 -27.45 52.98 -16.86
CA ALA A 22 -28.42 54.04 -17.06
C ALA A 22 -28.95 54.52 -15.70
N ALA A 23 -28.54 55.72 -15.28
CA ALA A 23 -29.11 56.37 -14.10
C ALA A 23 -30.52 56.88 -14.45
N ALA A 24 -31.55 56.22 -13.93
CA ALA A 24 -32.95 56.58 -14.19
C ALA A 24 -33.42 57.71 -13.25
N VAL A 25 -33.98 58.76 -13.84
CA VAL A 25 -34.64 59.85 -13.10
C VAL A 25 -36.03 59.39 -12.66
N ARG A 26 -36.35 59.48 -11.37
CA ARG A 26 -37.68 59.15 -10.83
C ARG A 26 -38.76 60.10 -11.37
N PRO A 27 -39.82 59.60 -12.03
CA PRO A 27 -41.01 60.40 -12.29
C PRO A 27 -41.90 60.45 -11.04
N VAL A 28 -42.48 61.63 -10.75
CA VAL A 28 -43.54 61.76 -9.75
C VAL A 28 -44.87 61.41 -10.41
N LEU A 29 -45.51 60.34 -9.98
CA LEU A 29 -46.80 59.88 -10.48
C LEU A 29 -47.96 60.45 -9.64
N THR A 30 -48.97 60.99 -10.32
CA THR A 30 -50.18 61.56 -9.72
C THR A 30 -51.38 60.64 -9.93
N SER A 31 -52.16 60.45 -8.86
CA SER A 31 -53.56 59.96 -8.85
C SER A 31 -53.83 58.52 -9.29
N ARG A 32 -54.25 57.70 -8.33
CA ARG A 32 -54.80 56.33 -8.47
C ARG A 32 -55.65 56.13 -9.73
N ALA A 33 -55.23 55.19 -10.56
CA ALA A 33 -56.13 54.24 -11.21
C ALA A 33 -55.98 52.88 -10.48
N ASP A 34 -56.96 51.99 -10.57
CA ASP A 34 -56.92 50.70 -9.88
C ASP A 34 -55.92 49.76 -10.57
N VAL A 35 -54.66 49.80 -10.13
CA VAL A 35 -53.55 49.02 -10.72
C VAL A 35 -53.64 47.58 -10.23
N ASN A 36 -54.31 46.73 -11.02
CA ASN A 36 -54.33 45.30 -10.77
C ASN A 36 -52.90 44.71 -10.81
N LEU A 37 -52.43 44.18 -9.67
CA LEU A 37 -51.13 43.53 -9.50
C LEU A 37 -50.83 42.43 -10.53
N THR A 38 -51.86 41.78 -11.09
CA THR A 38 -51.70 40.65 -12.04
C THR A 38 -51.49 41.07 -13.50
N LEU A 39 -51.40 42.37 -13.82
CA LEU A 39 -51.04 42.82 -15.15
C LEU A 39 -49.52 42.69 -15.38
N LEU A 40 -49.12 41.67 -16.15
CA LEU A 40 -47.75 41.22 -16.39
C LEU A 40 -46.71 42.32 -16.68
N SER A 41 -47.09 43.39 -17.40
CA SER A 41 -46.18 44.51 -17.68
C SER A 41 -45.79 45.32 -16.45
N ASN A 42 -46.65 45.35 -15.43
CA ASN A 42 -46.42 46.06 -14.18
C ASN A 42 -45.75 45.13 -13.17
N ALA A 43 -46.11 43.84 -13.16
CA ALA A 43 -45.55 42.81 -12.29
C ALA A 43 -44.01 42.78 -12.29
N THR A 44 -43.37 42.75 -13.48
CA THR A 44 -41.91 42.76 -13.60
C THR A 44 -41.29 44.03 -12.99
N ALA A 45 -41.91 45.19 -13.18
CA ALA A 45 -41.43 46.45 -12.61
C ALA A 45 -41.64 46.51 -11.09
N ILE A 46 -42.70 45.92 -10.57
CA ILE A 46 -42.94 45.79 -9.12
C ILE A 46 -41.86 44.89 -8.49
N ILE A 47 -41.61 43.71 -9.07
CA ILE A 47 -40.57 42.77 -8.59
C ILE A 47 -39.18 43.42 -8.55
N GLN A 48 -38.83 44.20 -9.56
CA GLN A 48 -37.56 44.94 -9.63
C GLN A 48 -37.43 46.10 -8.63
N ASN A 49 -38.52 46.49 -7.96
CA ASN A 49 -38.55 47.55 -6.94
C ASN A 49 -38.98 47.03 -5.55
N LEU A 50 -39.01 45.71 -5.33
CA LEU A 50 -39.24 45.14 -4.00
C LEU A 50 -38.07 45.46 -3.07
N ASP A 51 -38.37 45.93 -1.86
CA ASP A 51 -37.38 46.07 -0.79
C ASP A 51 -37.51 44.88 0.17
N PHE A 52 -36.82 43.79 -0.15
CA PHE A 52 -36.78 42.57 0.65
C PHE A 52 -36.23 42.79 2.08
N THR A 53 -35.67 43.96 2.37
CA THR A 53 -34.97 44.31 3.61
C THR A 53 -35.76 45.25 4.53
N SER A 54 -36.86 45.82 4.02
CA SER A 54 -37.77 46.76 4.70
C SER A 54 -38.20 46.34 6.11
N ASN A 55 -38.42 45.04 6.35
CA ASN A 55 -38.69 44.47 7.66
C ASN A 55 -37.82 43.22 7.92
N CYS A 56 -36.54 43.43 8.21
CA CYS A 56 -35.58 42.36 8.49
C CYS A 56 -36.05 41.26 9.47
N SER A 57 -36.88 41.57 10.48
CA SER A 57 -37.37 40.52 11.40
C SER A 57 -38.30 39.53 10.71
N LEU A 58 -39.08 40.00 9.75
CA LEU A 58 -40.03 39.22 8.98
C LEU A 58 -39.33 38.54 7.80
N SER A 59 -38.43 39.25 7.11
CA SER A 59 -37.64 38.69 6.01
C SER A 59 -36.73 37.53 6.44
N ILE A 60 -36.12 37.61 7.63
CA ILE A 60 -35.35 36.48 8.20
C ILE A 60 -36.28 35.29 8.46
N SER A 61 -37.44 35.52 9.10
CA SER A 61 -38.39 34.44 9.38
C SER A 61 -38.92 33.79 8.11
N TRP A 62 -39.20 34.58 7.07
CA TRP A 62 -39.56 34.10 5.74
C TRP A 62 -38.46 33.22 5.14
N TYR A 63 -37.21 33.70 5.14
CA TYR A 63 -36.05 32.96 4.64
C TYR A 63 -35.95 31.60 5.36
N GLU A 64 -36.01 31.57 6.69
CA GLU A 64 -35.89 30.35 7.50
C GLU A 64 -36.99 29.31 7.21
N ASN A 65 -38.16 29.74 6.73
CA ASN A 65 -39.29 28.87 6.38
C ASN A 65 -39.35 28.51 4.89
N LEU A 66 -38.37 28.92 4.07
CA LEU A 66 -38.32 28.55 2.66
C LEU A 66 -38.19 27.03 2.48
N PRO A 67 -38.93 26.43 1.53
CA PRO A 67 -38.73 25.03 1.19
C PRO A 67 -37.35 24.81 0.54
N ILE A 68 -36.90 23.56 0.56
CA ILE A 68 -35.61 23.12 -0.07
C ILE A 68 -35.53 23.53 -1.55
N SER A 69 -36.68 23.67 -2.23
CA SER A 69 -36.78 24.15 -3.61
C SER A 69 -37.99 25.07 -3.80
N GLY A 70 -37.78 26.24 -4.41
CA GLY A 70 -38.82 27.23 -4.69
C GLY A 70 -39.07 28.20 -3.53
N ALA A 71 -40.18 28.94 -3.60
CA ALA A 71 -40.57 29.96 -2.61
C ALA A 71 -41.77 29.56 -1.73
N GLY A 72 -42.32 28.35 -1.87
CA GLY A 72 -43.51 27.91 -1.12
C GLY A 72 -44.82 28.32 -1.83
N SER A 73 -45.92 28.43 -1.07
CA SER A 73 -47.22 28.88 -1.60
C SER A 73 -47.62 30.24 -1.03
N GLY A 74 -48.26 31.06 -1.83
CA GLY A 74 -48.86 32.33 -1.39
C GLY A 74 -50.01 32.16 -0.39
N ASN A 75 -50.46 30.94 -0.09
CA ASN A 75 -51.43 30.67 0.99
C ASN A 75 -50.78 30.66 2.38
N ASP A 76 -49.46 30.52 2.49
CA ASP A 76 -48.76 30.56 3.76
C ASP A 76 -48.68 32.02 4.25
N THR A 77 -49.20 32.32 5.45
CA THR A 77 -49.33 33.71 5.93
C THR A 77 -47.98 34.43 5.98
N ILE A 78 -46.89 33.72 6.26
CA ILE A 78 -45.53 34.28 6.28
C ILE A 78 -45.07 34.78 4.91
N ASN A 79 -45.53 34.17 3.81
CA ASN A 79 -45.22 34.59 2.45
C ASN A 79 -46.01 35.84 2.07
N ILE A 80 -47.28 35.92 2.49
CA ILE A 80 -48.13 37.11 2.32
C ILE A 80 -47.55 38.28 3.11
N ASP A 81 -47.24 38.09 4.39
CA ASP A 81 -46.72 39.13 5.28
C ASP A 81 -45.36 39.64 4.80
N PHE A 82 -44.44 38.74 4.41
CA PHE A 82 -43.15 39.10 3.83
C PHE A 82 -43.31 39.95 2.57
N LEU A 83 -44.08 39.46 1.58
CA LEU A 83 -44.29 40.18 0.33
C LEU A 83 -44.99 41.52 0.56
N ARG A 84 -45.98 41.58 1.45
CA ARG A 84 -46.63 42.84 1.87
C ARG A 84 -45.63 43.82 2.46
N SER A 85 -44.65 43.37 3.26
CA SER A 85 -43.61 44.27 3.77
C SER A 85 -42.65 44.76 2.68
N ALA A 86 -42.29 43.89 1.73
CA ALA A 86 -41.36 44.21 0.64
C ALA A 86 -41.97 45.04 -0.51
N LEU A 87 -43.30 45.06 -0.62
CA LEU A 87 -44.03 45.84 -1.62
C LEU A 87 -43.90 47.35 -1.38
N PRO A 88 -43.81 48.17 -2.45
CA PRO A 88 -43.95 49.63 -2.34
C PRO A 88 -45.24 50.02 -1.63
N ASN A 89 -45.20 51.11 -0.85
CA ASN A 89 -46.29 51.58 0.02
C ASN A 89 -47.66 51.65 -0.66
N GLU A 90 -47.70 51.99 -1.95
CA GLU A 90 -48.93 52.04 -2.77
C GLU A 90 -49.64 50.69 -2.96
N TYR A 91 -48.97 49.56 -2.71
CA TYR A 91 -49.51 48.20 -2.87
C TYR A 91 -49.64 47.42 -1.54
N GLN A 92 -49.25 47.99 -0.40
CA GLN A 92 -49.28 47.27 0.90
C GLN A 92 -50.71 47.02 1.41
N ASP A 93 -51.65 47.90 1.03
CA ASP A 93 -53.08 47.83 1.36
C ASP A 93 -53.87 46.81 0.51
N GLU A 94 -53.23 46.14 -0.46
CA GLU A 94 -53.89 45.16 -1.35
C GLU A 94 -54.37 43.92 -0.56
N SER A 95 -55.46 43.30 -1.04
CA SER A 95 -56.08 42.18 -0.30
C SER A 95 -55.19 40.93 -0.29
N ASP A 96 -55.27 40.13 0.78
CA ASP A 96 -54.50 38.89 0.93
C ASP A 96 -54.61 37.99 -0.31
N ALA A 97 -55.82 37.85 -0.89
CA ALA A 97 -56.04 37.06 -2.10
C ALA A 97 -55.27 37.57 -3.34
N GLN A 98 -55.08 38.87 -3.48
CA GLN A 98 -54.27 39.45 -4.57
C GLN A 98 -52.77 39.26 -4.31
N ILE A 99 -52.32 39.42 -3.07
CA ILE A 99 -50.93 39.20 -2.66
C ILE A 99 -50.56 37.71 -2.79
N THR A 100 -51.43 36.79 -2.35
CA THR A 100 -51.32 35.34 -2.59
C THR A 100 -51.17 35.03 -4.08
N SER A 101 -52.07 35.55 -4.92
CA SER A 101 -52.01 35.29 -6.37
C SER A 101 -50.74 35.86 -7.02
N PHE A 102 -50.23 37.00 -6.54
CA PHE A 102 -48.99 37.58 -7.02
C PHE A 102 -47.77 36.77 -6.56
N TYR A 103 -47.78 36.30 -5.32
CA TYR A 103 -46.74 35.42 -4.76
C TYR A 103 -46.69 34.06 -5.45
N ASP A 104 -47.83 33.45 -5.77
CA ASP A 104 -47.90 32.17 -6.49
C ASP A 104 -47.35 32.31 -7.93
N ASP A 105 -47.67 33.41 -8.64
CA ASP A 105 -47.13 33.69 -9.97
C ASP A 105 -45.62 33.99 -9.94
N MET A 106 -45.16 34.72 -8.91
CA MET A 106 -43.73 34.86 -8.59
C MET A 106 -43.05 33.51 -8.29
N SER A 107 -43.70 32.60 -7.57
CA SER A 107 -43.07 31.38 -7.06
C SER A 107 -43.05 30.23 -8.05
N ALA A 108 -44.09 30.10 -8.87
CA ALA A 108 -44.31 28.96 -9.76
C ALA A 108 -44.90 29.33 -11.15
N GLY A 109 -45.26 30.59 -11.37
CA GLY A 109 -45.80 31.10 -12.63
C GLY A 109 -44.76 31.74 -13.54
N ASP A 110 -45.20 32.64 -14.43
CA ASP A 110 -44.36 33.21 -15.49
C ASP A 110 -43.23 34.10 -14.92
N LEU A 111 -43.48 34.71 -13.76
CA LEU A 111 -42.56 35.62 -13.06
C LEU A 111 -41.43 34.89 -12.31
N SER A 112 -41.55 33.57 -12.09
CA SER A 112 -40.49 32.74 -11.47
C SER A 112 -39.17 32.78 -12.26
N SER A 113 -39.26 33.01 -13.57
CA SER A 113 -38.12 33.15 -14.49
C SER A 113 -37.23 34.37 -14.22
N LEU A 114 -37.71 35.35 -13.44
CA LEU A 114 -36.98 36.58 -13.10
C LEU A 114 -35.88 36.38 -12.04
N GLY A 115 -35.80 35.20 -11.40
CA GLY A 115 -34.76 34.88 -10.43
C GLY A 115 -34.85 35.63 -9.09
N TRP A 116 -35.98 36.32 -8.83
CA TRP A 116 -36.18 37.19 -7.67
C TRP A 116 -35.91 36.51 -6.31
N ILE A 117 -36.12 35.18 -6.21
CA ILE A 117 -35.82 34.42 -4.98
C ILE A 117 -34.32 34.49 -4.64
N GLY A 118 -33.45 34.47 -5.65
CA GLY A 118 -32.01 34.63 -5.45
C GLY A 118 -31.68 36.03 -4.92
N THR A 119 -32.20 37.06 -5.59
CA THR A 119 -32.02 38.46 -5.15
C THR A 119 -32.57 38.71 -3.75
N ALA A 120 -33.76 38.20 -3.43
CA ALA A 120 -34.34 38.29 -2.10
C ALA A 120 -33.47 37.61 -1.05
N LYS A 121 -32.90 36.44 -1.34
CA LYS A 121 -31.94 35.78 -0.45
C LYS A 121 -30.70 36.65 -0.26
N ASP A 122 -30.03 37.03 -1.34
CA ASP A 122 -28.79 37.82 -1.31
C ASP A 122 -28.98 39.14 -0.54
N ASP A 123 -30.09 39.85 -0.75
CA ASP A 123 -30.43 41.11 -0.06
C ASP A 123 -30.72 40.89 1.44
N ILE A 124 -31.47 39.86 1.82
CA ILE A 124 -31.77 39.53 3.22
C ILE A 124 -30.50 39.07 3.94
N GLU A 125 -29.68 38.23 3.31
CA GLU A 125 -28.38 37.80 3.83
C GLU A 125 -27.48 39.01 4.10
N THR A 126 -27.36 39.91 3.13
CA THR A 126 -26.45 41.06 3.19
C THR A 126 -26.92 42.18 4.11
N ALA A 127 -28.21 42.54 4.09
CA ALA A 127 -28.72 43.72 4.80
C ALA A 127 -29.34 43.40 6.17
N CYS A 128 -29.88 42.20 6.36
CA CYS A 128 -30.62 41.84 7.57
C CYS A 128 -29.86 40.86 8.47
N ILE A 129 -29.22 39.84 7.88
CA ILE A 129 -28.52 38.80 8.63
C ILE A 129 -27.09 39.25 8.95
N ALA A 130 -26.26 39.55 7.94
CA ALA A 130 -24.84 39.88 8.09
C ALA A 130 -24.52 41.02 9.09
N PRO A 131 -25.28 42.14 9.19
CA PRO A 131 -24.98 43.22 10.14
C PRO A 131 -25.19 42.84 11.62
N ARG A 132 -25.84 41.70 11.90
CA ARG A 132 -25.87 41.11 13.26
C ARG A 132 -24.52 40.48 13.61
N PHE A 133 -23.86 39.85 12.63
CA PHE A 133 -22.58 39.16 12.79
C PHE A 133 -21.39 40.09 12.83
N GLU A 134 -21.34 41.13 11.98
CA GLU A 134 -20.26 42.11 11.95
C GLU A 134 -20.00 42.74 13.35
N ARG A 135 -21.05 42.90 14.15
CA ARG A 135 -20.97 43.46 15.52
C ARG A 135 -20.64 42.44 16.61
N GLN A 136 -20.70 41.14 16.31
CA GLN A 136 -20.65 40.07 17.31
C GLN A 136 -19.42 39.16 17.15
N ILE A 137 -19.00 38.85 15.92
CA ILE A 137 -18.05 37.77 15.64
C ILE A 137 -17.01 38.23 14.61
N SER A 138 -15.93 38.88 15.07
CA SER A 138 -14.77 39.14 14.22
C SER A 138 -13.93 37.87 14.04
N LEU A 139 -13.02 37.85 13.06
CA LEU A 139 -12.04 36.76 12.91
C LEU A 139 -11.21 36.54 14.19
N SER A 140 -10.97 37.58 14.99
CA SER A 140 -10.24 37.47 16.27
C SER A 140 -11.05 36.83 17.40
N ASN A 141 -12.37 36.66 17.24
CA ASN A 141 -13.23 35.89 18.15
C ASN A 141 -13.22 34.39 17.82
N LEU A 142 -12.81 34.02 16.60
CA LEU A 142 -12.72 32.62 16.18
C LEU A 142 -11.39 32.00 16.62
N ASP A 143 -11.42 30.71 16.91
CA ASP A 143 -10.24 29.97 17.31
C ASP A 143 -10.27 28.55 16.71
N ALA A 144 -9.54 28.39 15.60
CA ALA A 144 -9.38 27.13 14.89
C ALA A 144 -8.72 26.02 15.72
N THR A 145 -8.21 26.30 16.92
CA THR A 145 -7.53 25.31 17.78
C THR A 145 -8.48 24.62 18.77
N GLN A 146 -9.68 25.15 19.02
CA GLN A 146 -10.57 24.64 20.09
C GLN A 146 -11.10 23.22 19.86
N ASN A 147 -11.17 22.78 18.61
CA ASN A 147 -11.61 21.43 18.25
C ASN A 147 -10.87 20.97 16.99
N CYS A 148 -9.69 20.39 17.21
CA CYS A 148 -8.83 19.93 16.14
C CYS A 148 -9.43 18.85 15.25
N THR A 149 -10.49 18.13 15.65
CA THR A 149 -11.16 17.15 14.77
C THR A 149 -11.92 17.85 13.65
N ALA A 150 -12.71 18.87 13.96
CA ALA A 150 -13.45 19.64 12.94
C ALA A 150 -12.49 20.43 12.04
N THR A 151 -11.49 21.09 12.63
CA THR A 151 -10.41 21.76 11.90
C THR A 151 -9.64 20.81 10.99
N ALA A 152 -9.40 19.57 11.43
CA ALA A 152 -8.73 18.55 10.62
C ALA A 152 -9.55 18.10 9.42
N ILE A 153 -10.84 17.79 9.60
CA ILE A 153 -11.76 17.43 8.52
C ILE A 153 -11.81 18.55 7.47
N PHE A 154 -11.93 19.79 7.93
CA PHE A 154 -12.01 20.94 7.06
C PHE A 154 -10.69 21.24 6.31
N LEU A 155 -9.55 21.30 6.99
CA LEU A 155 -8.27 21.54 6.33
C LEU A 155 -7.84 20.36 5.42
N SER A 156 -8.27 19.14 5.74
CA SER A 156 -8.16 17.98 4.86
C SER A 156 -8.92 18.19 3.55
N SER A 157 -10.18 18.65 3.58
CA SER A 157 -10.96 18.87 2.35
C SER A 157 -10.44 20.03 1.47
N LEU A 158 -9.62 20.92 2.03
CA LEU A 158 -8.84 21.90 1.26
C LEU A 158 -7.54 21.35 0.62
N GLY A 159 -7.11 20.13 0.95
CA GLY A 159 -5.83 19.56 0.50
C GLY A 159 -4.59 20.15 1.19
N TRP A 160 -4.74 20.81 2.34
CA TRP A 160 -3.65 21.51 3.06
C TRP A 160 -2.59 20.56 3.65
N ILE A 161 -2.83 19.25 3.64
CA ILE A 161 -1.84 18.27 4.09
C ILE A 161 -0.52 18.35 3.32
N THR A 162 -0.57 18.66 2.02
CA THR A 162 0.63 18.87 1.17
C THR A 162 1.37 20.18 1.46
N GLY A 163 0.81 21.03 2.33
CA GLY A 163 1.32 22.35 2.70
C GLY A 163 0.23 23.42 2.69
N VAL A 164 0.49 24.53 3.36
CA VAL A 164 -0.41 25.70 3.42
C VAL A 164 -0.66 26.23 2.00
N GLN A 165 -1.90 26.12 1.54
CA GLN A 165 -2.34 26.69 0.27
C GLN A 165 -2.99 28.06 0.50
N ASN A 166 -2.91 28.96 -0.48
CA ASN A 166 -3.73 30.18 -0.43
C ASN A 166 -5.21 29.79 -0.49
N TYR A 167 -5.97 30.16 0.53
CA TYR A 167 -7.41 29.88 0.57
C TYR A 167 -8.12 30.61 -0.58
N THR A 168 -9.01 29.89 -1.30
CA THR A 168 -9.87 30.48 -2.34
C THR A 168 -11.32 30.08 -2.07
N ALA A 169 -12.19 31.08 -1.91
CA ALA A 169 -13.60 30.92 -1.51
C ALA A 169 -14.42 30.01 -2.43
N SER A 170 -14.04 29.90 -3.71
CA SER A 170 -14.86 29.34 -4.78
C SER A 170 -14.92 27.80 -4.85
N ARG A 171 -14.43 27.06 -3.85
CA ARG A 171 -14.12 25.62 -4.00
C ARG A 171 -14.98 24.62 -3.23
N SER A 172 -15.81 25.02 -2.27
CA SER A 172 -16.54 24.04 -1.45
C SER A 172 -17.92 24.54 -0.98
N ASN A 173 -18.98 23.88 -1.44
CA ASN A 173 -20.26 23.79 -0.69
C ASN A 173 -20.21 22.57 0.27
N ASP A 174 -19.04 22.33 0.85
CA ASP A 174 -18.78 21.21 1.75
C ASP A 174 -19.31 21.57 3.15
N THR A 175 -20.10 20.65 3.72
CA THR A 175 -20.63 20.75 5.08
C THR A 175 -19.51 20.83 6.13
N SER A 176 -18.30 20.36 5.80
CA SER A 176 -17.12 20.48 6.68
C SER A 176 -16.82 21.91 7.11
N TRP A 177 -17.11 22.93 6.29
CA TRP A 177 -16.88 24.33 6.64
C TRP A 177 -17.84 24.80 7.75
N LEU A 178 -19.11 24.38 7.74
CA LEU A 178 -20.09 24.73 8.78
C LEU A 178 -19.73 24.08 10.11
N GLU A 179 -19.32 22.80 10.09
CA GLU A 179 -18.81 22.11 11.28
C GLU A 179 -17.56 22.79 11.83
N PHE A 180 -16.62 23.19 10.97
CA PHE A 180 -15.42 23.93 11.36
C PHE A 180 -15.74 25.30 11.99
N LEU A 181 -16.60 26.13 11.37
CA LEU A 181 -16.99 27.41 11.96
C LEU A 181 -17.67 27.21 13.31
N ARG A 182 -18.65 26.30 13.41
CA ARG A 182 -19.34 25.98 14.66
C ARG A 182 -18.37 25.51 15.75
N ALA A 183 -17.31 24.81 15.36
CA ALA A 183 -16.27 24.33 16.25
C ALA A 183 -15.28 25.43 16.69
N ALA A 184 -14.99 26.39 15.81
CA ALA A 184 -14.10 27.54 16.07
C ALA A 184 -14.77 28.69 16.84
N LEU A 185 -16.10 28.70 16.95
CA LEU A 185 -16.85 29.69 17.72
C LEU A 185 -16.61 29.60 19.24
N PRO A 186 -16.66 30.73 19.97
CA PRO A 186 -16.68 30.73 21.42
C PRO A 186 -17.84 29.89 21.97
N ALA A 187 -17.61 29.19 23.09
CA ALA A 187 -18.55 28.22 23.65
C ALA A 187 -19.97 28.78 23.93
N ASN A 188 -20.09 30.08 24.18
CA ASN A 188 -21.38 30.76 24.40
C ASN A 188 -22.22 30.87 23.11
N ASP A 189 -21.58 30.90 21.94
CA ASP A 189 -22.23 31.24 20.67
C ASP A 189 -22.55 29.99 19.82
N ARG A 190 -21.84 28.87 20.06
CA ARG A 190 -21.96 27.62 19.27
C ARG A 190 -23.39 27.06 19.13
N ASN A 191 -24.23 27.27 20.15
CA ASN A 191 -25.60 26.77 20.22
C ASN A 191 -26.66 27.84 19.87
N ASN A 192 -26.24 29.10 19.71
CA ASN A 192 -27.15 30.22 19.46
C ASN A 192 -27.32 30.55 17.98
N LEU A 193 -26.54 29.89 17.10
CA LEU A 193 -26.49 30.15 15.67
C LEU A 193 -26.95 28.96 14.84
N THR A 194 -27.89 29.24 13.93
CA THR A 194 -28.38 28.30 12.92
C THR A 194 -27.33 27.99 11.86
N ASP A 195 -27.51 26.89 11.10
CA ASP A 195 -26.64 26.58 9.95
C ASP A 195 -26.72 27.65 8.85
N LEU A 196 -27.88 28.29 8.69
CA LEU A 196 -28.08 29.42 7.79
C LEU A 196 -27.23 30.62 8.21
N GLU A 197 -27.32 31.03 9.47
CA GLU A 197 -26.53 32.15 10.01
C GLU A 197 -25.02 31.92 9.85
N LEU A 198 -24.54 30.69 10.04
CA LEU A 198 -23.15 30.31 9.78
C LEU A 198 -22.77 30.37 8.29
N LEU A 199 -23.71 30.07 7.37
CA LEU A 199 -23.50 30.16 5.93
C LEU A 199 -23.43 31.62 5.46
N VAL A 200 -24.30 32.49 5.97
CA VAL A 200 -24.24 33.94 5.71
C VAL A 200 -22.96 34.53 6.30
N TYR A 201 -22.63 34.15 7.54
CA TYR A 201 -21.39 34.58 8.17
C TYR A 201 -20.17 34.15 7.37
N ARG A 202 -20.15 32.92 6.81
CA ARG A 202 -19.12 32.50 5.86
C ARG A 202 -19.02 33.45 4.68
N ASN A 203 -20.12 33.72 3.96
CA ASN A 203 -20.07 34.54 2.75
C ASN A 203 -19.53 35.94 3.09
N PHE A 204 -20.07 36.58 4.13
CA PHE A 204 -19.58 37.86 4.65
C PHE A 204 -18.10 37.81 5.05
N PHE A 205 -17.67 36.76 5.76
CA PHE A 205 -16.28 36.56 6.19
C PHE A 205 -15.32 36.44 5.01
N LEU A 206 -15.73 35.77 3.94
CA LEU A 206 -14.91 35.59 2.73
C LEU A 206 -14.79 36.84 1.87
N ASP A 207 -15.78 37.75 1.94
CA ASP A 207 -15.79 39.02 1.21
C ASP A 207 -15.17 40.19 2.00
N SER A 208 -15.29 40.19 3.34
CA SER A 208 -14.83 41.28 4.22
C SER A 208 -13.37 41.15 4.66
N GLU A 209 -12.86 39.93 4.88
CA GLU A 209 -11.48 39.69 5.31
C GLU A 209 -10.53 39.54 4.13
N ASN A 210 -9.32 40.08 4.27
CA ASN A 210 -8.25 39.81 3.32
C ASN A 210 -7.93 38.30 3.36
N ALA A 211 -7.83 37.65 2.19
CA ALA A 211 -7.42 36.26 2.06
C ALA A 211 -6.12 35.91 2.83
N ALA A 212 -5.23 36.89 3.05
CA ALA A 212 -4.04 36.76 3.90
C ALA A 212 -4.39 36.60 5.41
N SER A 213 -5.40 37.31 5.93
CA SER A 213 -5.91 37.14 7.29
C SER A 213 -6.47 35.73 7.48
N ILE A 214 -7.33 35.30 6.54
CA ILE A 214 -7.96 33.98 6.54
C ILE A 214 -6.91 32.87 6.46
N THR A 215 -5.95 32.99 5.55
CA THR A 215 -4.84 32.03 5.41
C THR A 215 -3.98 31.98 6.68
N THR A 216 -3.79 33.11 7.37
CA THR A 216 -3.06 33.16 8.65
C THR A 216 -3.82 32.43 9.77
N PHE A 217 -5.12 32.67 9.90
CA PHE A 217 -6.00 31.99 10.86
C PHE A 217 -6.04 30.47 10.62
N LEU A 218 -6.29 30.06 9.38
CA LEU A 218 -6.29 28.65 9.00
C LEU A 218 -4.92 27.99 9.21
N LYS A 219 -3.82 28.73 8.99
CA LYS A 219 -2.47 28.26 9.29
C LYS A 219 -2.25 28.04 10.79
N THR A 220 -2.74 28.93 11.65
CA THR A 220 -2.69 28.70 13.11
C THR A 220 -3.44 27.43 13.50
N GLY A 221 -4.60 27.17 12.87
CA GLY A 221 -5.30 25.88 12.99
C GLY A 221 -4.47 24.70 12.50
N PHE A 222 -3.84 24.80 11.33
CA PHE A 222 -2.96 23.76 10.76
C PHE A 222 -1.79 23.43 11.68
N ASP A 223 -1.02 24.44 12.09
CA ASP A 223 0.18 24.29 12.91
C ASP A 223 -0.15 23.68 14.30
N HIS A 224 -1.33 23.99 14.87
CA HIS A 224 -1.77 23.43 16.16
C HIS A 224 -2.40 22.04 16.04
N CYS A 225 -3.24 21.82 15.03
CA CYS A 225 -4.06 20.62 14.87
C CYS A 225 -3.47 19.57 13.91
N GLN A 226 -2.21 19.73 13.52
CA GLN A 226 -1.49 18.88 12.56
C GLN A 226 -1.65 17.38 12.84
N LYS A 227 -1.57 16.95 14.11
CA LYS A 227 -1.76 15.54 14.47
C LYS A 227 -3.16 15.03 14.08
N SER A 228 -4.20 15.80 14.35
CA SER A 228 -5.58 15.44 13.99
C SER A 228 -5.79 15.48 12.48
N ILE A 229 -5.15 16.42 11.76
CA ILE A 229 -5.17 16.45 10.28
C ILE A 229 -4.66 15.12 9.73
N CYS A 230 -3.56 14.60 10.27
CA CYS A 230 -2.99 13.32 9.83
C CYS A 230 -3.83 12.09 10.20
N GLU A 231 -4.55 12.10 11.34
CA GLU A 231 -5.46 11.01 11.72
C GLU A 231 -6.72 10.99 10.84
N VAL A 232 -7.28 12.17 10.52
CA VAL A 232 -8.53 12.31 9.75
C VAL A 232 -8.41 11.91 8.28
N GLN A 233 -7.20 11.90 7.69
CA GLN A 233 -6.97 11.30 6.37
C GLN A 233 -7.35 9.82 6.30
N GLY A 234 -7.46 9.14 7.45
CA GLY A 234 -7.96 7.78 7.52
C GLY A 234 -7.04 6.74 6.89
N TYR A 235 -5.72 6.96 6.96
CA TYR A 235 -4.73 6.01 6.43
C TYR A 235 -4.83 4.66 7.13
N THR A 236 -5.45 3.68 6.47
CA THR A 236 -5.62 2.34 7.01
C THR A 236 -4.33 1.51 7.03
N GLY A 237 -3.35 1.90 6.21
CA GLY A 237 -2.24 1.03 5.80
C GLY A 237 -2.71 -0.12 4.89
N ASN A 238 -1.77 -0.96 4.49
CA ASN A 238 -1.98 -2.13 3.65
C ASN A 238 -1.61 -3.41 4.42
N PRO A 239 -2.61 -4.14 4.97
CA PRO A 239 -2.38 -5.29 5.83
C PRO A 239 -1.73 -6.50 5.13
N ASP A 240 -1.59 -6.49 3.79
CA ASP A 240 -0.92 -7.55 3.04
C ASP A 240 0.60 -7.32 2.89
N ILE A 241 1.11 -6.11 3.20
CA ILE A 241 2.55 -5.79 3.19
C ILE A 241 3.08 -5.30 4.56
N GLY A 242 2.34 -4.44 5.25
CA GLY A 242 2.71 -3.92 6.59
C GLY A 242 2.05 -4.66 7.75
N GLY A 243 1.11 -5.55 7.46
CA GLY A 243 0.32 -6.29 8.46
C GLY A 243 1.15 -7.08 9.48
N ILE A 244 0.64 -7.19 10.72
CA ILE A 244 1.32 -7.87 11.83
C ILE A 244 1.83 -9.28 11.49
N GLY A 245 1.05 -10.08 10.77
CA GLY A 245 1.46 -11.44 10.39
C GLY A 245 2.46 -11.49 9.25
N VAL A 246 2.49 -10.48 8.36
CA VAL A 246 3.50 -10.36 7.29
C VAL A 246 4.84 -9.90 7.87
N ILE A 247 4.83 -8.94 8.80
CA ILE A 247 6.01 -8.60 9.61
C ILE A 247 6.51 -9.80 10.43
N SER A 248 5.59 -10.64 10.94
CA SER A 248 5.95 -11.90 11.59
C SER A 248 6.59 -12.88 10.61
N SER A 249 6.12 -12.94 9.36
CA SER A 249 6.72 -13.74 8.28
C SER A 249 8.16 -13.30 7.98
N TYR A 250 8.40 -11.99 7.80
CA TYR A 250 9.76 -11.45 7.65
C TYR A 250 10.68 -11.79 8.84
N THR A 251 10.12 -11.80 10.06
CA THR A 251 10.87 -12.16 11.28
C THR A 251 11.25 -13.64 11.29
N VAL A 252 10.35 -14.53 10.85
CA VAL A 252 10.62 -15.97 10.74
C VAL A 252 11.64 -16.25 9.62
N GLU A 253 11.52 -15.60 8.46
CA GLU A 253 12.51 -15.67 7.38
C GLU A 253 13.89 -15.28 7.89
N ALA A 254 14.02 -14.09 8.48
CA ALA A 254 15.29 -13.56 8.98
C ALA A 254 15.93 -14.48 10.04
N ALA A 255 15.11 -15.06 10.93
CA ALA A 255 15.57 -16.04 11.91
C ALA A 255 16.07 -17.34 11.25
N LEU A 256 15.31 -17.92 10.32
CA LEU A 256 15.67 -19.17 9.63
C LEU A 256 16.93 -19.00 8.76
N VAL A 257 17.02 -17.91 8.00
CA VAL A 257 18.23 -17.53 7.23
C VAL A 257 19.45 -17.47 8.15
N THR A 258 19.33 -16.78 9.28
CA THR A 258 20.45 -16.56 10.22
C THR A 258 20.89 -17.86 10.88
N LEU A 259 19.94 -18.69 11.35
CA LEU A 259 20.22 -20.01 11.92
C LEU A 259 20.92 -20.91 10.91
N TYR A 260 20.46 -20.90 9.65
CA TYR A 260 21.01 -21.74 8.59
C TYR A 260 22.42 -21.30 8.17
N PHE A 261 22.66 -19.98 8.07
CA PHE A 261 23.99 -19.40 7.85
C PHE A 261 24.99 -19.79 8.95
N VAL A 262 24.60 -19.71 10.22
CA VAL A 262 25.44 -20.13 11.35
C VAL A 262 25.75 -21.61 11.25
N ALA A 263 24.74 -22.45 10.97
CA ALA A 263 24.90 -23.90 10.91
C ALA A 263 25.88 -24.35 9.80
N ILE A 264 25.75 -23.84 8.57
CA ILE A 264 26.70 -24.17 7.49
C ILE A 264 28.10 -23.66 7.78
N ASN A 265 28.26 -22.39 8.15
CA ASN A 265 29.60 -21.83 8.28
C ASN A 265 30.34 -22.41 9.50
N PHE A 266 29.61 -22.82 10.55
CA PHE A 266 30.15 -23.65 11.62
C PHE A 266 30.58 -25.04 11.14
N GLN A 267 29.81 -25.69 10.26
CA GLN A 267 30.23 -26.95 9.63
C GLN A 267 31.50 -26.78 8.79
N VAL A 268 31.56 -25.79 7.91
CA VAL A 268 32.76 -25.52 7.07
C VAL A 268 33.98 -25.24 7.93
N TRP A 269 33.82 -24.49 9.02
CA TRP A 269 34.89 -24.24 9.99
C TRP A 269 35.37 -25.51 10.72
N LEU A 270 34.45 -26.41 11.11
CA LEU A 270 34.79 -27.70 11.71
C LEU A 270 35.46 -28.66 10.72
N GLU A 271 35.04 -28.68 9.45
CA GLU A 271 35.67 -29.47 8.39
C GLU A 271 37.08 -28.94 8.06
N GLY A 272 37.26 -27.61 8.04
CA GLY A 272 38.57 -26.95 7.85
C GLY A 272 39.55 -27.11 9.02
N SER A 273 39.05 -27.35 10.24
CA SER A 273 39.86 -27.55 11.46
C SER A 273 40.58 -28.91 11.53
N GLY A 274 40.48 -29.72 10.48
CA GLY A 274 41.26 -30.96 10.29
C GLY A 274 40.43 -32.24 10.43
N PRO A 275 40.96 -33.38 9.93
CA PRO A 275 40.20 -34.62 9.72
C PRO A 275 39.62 -35.26 10.99
N GLY A 276 40.11 -34.89 12.17
CA GLY A 276 39.59 -35.35 13.47
C GLY A 276 38.31 -34.64 13.94
N TYR A 277 37.98 -33.45 13.40
CA TYR A 277 36.82 -32.67 13.83
C TYR A 277 35.59 -32.87 12.94
N ALA A 278 35.76 -33.10 11.64
CA ALA A 278 34.66 -33.31 10.68
C ALA A 278 33.69 -34.44 11.07
N ASN A 279 34.17 -35.49 11.77
CA ASN A 279 33.33 -36.61 12.22
C ASN A 279 32.45 -36.31 13.45
N LYS A 280 32.56 -35.12 14.06
CA LYS A 280 31.84 -34.79 15.32
C LYS A 280 30.42 -34.28 15.11
N ILE A 281 30.05 -33.80 13.92
CA ILE A 281 28.67 -33.38 13.65
C ILE A 281 27.81 -34.65 13.50
N PRO A 282 26.74 -34.81 14.30
CA PRO A 282 25.83 -35.94 14.16
C PRO A 282 25.23 -35.97 12.75
N LYS A 283 25.29 -37.12 12.08
CA LYS A 283 24.79 -37.28 10.70
C LYS A 283 23.33 -36.82 10.53
N ARG A 284 22.50 -36.96 11.57
CA ARG A 284 21.13 -36.46 11.60
C ARG A 284 21.02 -34.95 11.46
N ILE A 285 21.89 -34.18 12.14
CA ILE A 285 21.90 -32.71 12.03
C ILE A 285 22.24 -32.30 10.60
N LYS A 286 23.26 -32.92 10.00
CA LYS A 286 23.61 -32.66 8.60
C LYS A 286 22.47 -33.01 7.64
N GLN A 287 21.82 -34.17 7.81
CA GLN A 287 20.67 -34.55 6.99
C GLN A 287 19.45 -33.63 7.16
N ALA A 288 19.18 -33.18 8.39
CA ALA A 288 18.13 -32.21 8.69
C ALA A 288 18.40 -30.88 7.97
N LEU A 289 19.63 -30.37 8.09
CA LEU A 289 20.07 -29.12 7.46
C LEU A 289 20.09 -29.22 5.93
N ASP A 290 20.63 -30.30 5.36
CA ASP A 290 20.70 -30.51 3.91
C ASP A 290 19.28 -30.56 3.29
N LYS A 291 18.29 -31.18 3.95
CA LYS A 291 16.92 -31.25 3.42
C LYS A 291 16.14 -29.96 3.62
N ALA A 292 16.20 -29.38 4.82
CA ALA A 292 15.54 -28.12 5.13
C ALA A 292 16.07 -26.94 4.29
N SER A 293 17.31 -27.02 3.77
CA SER A 293 17.86 -25.96 2.93
C SER A 293 17.24 -25.83 1.55
N ASP A 294 16.88 -26.97 0.95
CA ASP A 294 16.22 -26.98 -0.34
C ASP A 294 14.81 -26.37 -0.17
N GLU A 295 14.06 -26.81 0.87
CA GLU A 295 12.71 -26.26 1.17
C GLU A 295 12.74 -24.78 1.59
N LEU A 296 13.72 -24.36 2.38
CA LEU A 296 13.86 -22.97 2.84
C LEU A 296 14.27 -22.02 1.71
N ALA A 297 15.10 -22.46 0.77
CA ALA A 297 15.48 -21.66 -0.40
C ALA A 297 14.35 -21.55 -1.43
N ASP A 298 13.60 -22.63 -1.66
CA ASP A 298 12.37 -22.58 -2.46
C ASP A 298 11.38 -21.58 -1.82
N GLY A 299 11.18 -21.64 -0.49
CA GLY A 299 10.38 -20.69 0.26
C GLY A 299 10.83 -19.23 0.06
N ALA A 300 12.11 -18.92 0.28
CA ALA A 300 12.67 -17.59 0.11
C ALA A 300 12.58 -17.08 -1.35
N LEU A 301 12.72 -17.96 -2.34
CA LEU A 301 12.57 -17.60 -3.76
C LEU A 301 11.11 -17.28 -4.10
N PHE A 302 10.15 -18.11 -3.67
CA PHE A 302 8.72 -17.83 -3.88
C PHE A 302 8.29 -16.56 -3.15
N PHE A 303 8.79 -16.33 -1.94
CA PHE A 303 8.51 -15.15 -1.15
C PHE A 303 9.08 -13.87 -1.78
N SER A 304 10.35 -13.89 -2.18
CA SER A 304 10.99 -12.79 -2.92
C SER A 304 10.26 -12.47 -4.22
N LEU A 305 9.86 -13.49 -5.00
CA LEU A 305 9.11 -13.30 -6.24
C LEU A 305 7.72 -12.72 -5.98
N SER A 306 7.04 -13.16 -4.92
CA SER A 306 5.70 -12.67 -4.55
C SER A 306 5.74 -11.20 -4.12
N ILE A 307 6.73 -10.81 -3.30
CA ILE A 307 6.94 -9.41 -2.90
C ILE A 307 7.30 -8.58 -4.12
N SER A 308 8.31 -8.98 -4.90
CA SER A 308 8.70 -8.29 -6.14
C SER A 308 7.49 -8.06 -7.06
N THR A 309 6.66 -9.08 -7.28
CA THR A 309 5.43 -8.96 -8.10
C THR A 309 4.40 -8.00 -7.48
N ALA A 310 4.17 -8.07 -6.16
CA ALA A 310 3.28 -7.15 -5.45
C ALA A 310 3.76 -5.69 -5.54
N GLY A 311 5.06 -5.47 -5.71
CA GLY A 311 5.67 -4.15 -5.95
C GLY A 311 5.17 -3.44 -7.19
N TRP A 312 4.90 -4.17 -8.27
CA TRP A 312 4.28 -3.56 -9.45
C TRP A 312 2.83 -3.16 -9.23
N VAL A 313 2.09 -3.96 -8.47
CA VAL A 313 0.70 -3.64 -8.11
C VAL A 313 0.71 -2.39 -7.23
N SER A 314 1.48 -2.39 -6.14
CA SER A 314 1.64 -1.23 -5.24
C SER A 314 2.22 0.00 -5.95
N PHE A 315 3.13 -0.15 -6.93
CA PHE A 315 3.59 0.99 -7.73
C PHE A 315 2.47 1.61 -8.59
N VAL A 316 1.62 0.78 -9.20
CA VAL A 316 0.54 1.26 -10.10
C VAL A 316 -0.70 1.74 -9.32
N SER A 317 -1.02 1.13 -8.18
CA SER A 317 -2.18 1.48 -7.35
C SER A 317 -1.85 2.38 -6.15
N GLY A 318 -0.57 2.59 -5.84
CA GLY A 318 -0.11 3.19 -4.59
C GLY A 318 -0.48 4.65 -4.46
N THR A 319 -1.30 4.94 -3.47
CA THR A 319 -1.72 6.28 -3.06
C THR A 319 -0.90 6.84 -1.90
N SER A 320 -0.02 6.02 -1.30
CA SER A 320 0.66 6.30 -0.03
C SER A 320 2.20 6.16 -0.13
N TYR A 321 2.90 7.13 0.44
CA TYR A 321 4.34 7.14 0.68
C TYR A 321 4.76 6.09 1.72
N TYR A 322 3.93 5.85 2.75
CA TYR A 322 4.13 4.75 3.70
C TYR A 322 4.16 3.39 2.97
N GLU A 323 3.21 3.11 2.08
CA GLU A 323 3.22 1.88 1.28
C GLU A 323 4.48 1.76 0.42
N LYS A 324 4.88 2.85 -0.25
CA LYS A 324 6.14 2.91 -1.03
C LYS A 324 7.37 2.52 -0.18
N LEU A 325 7.48 3.04 1.04
CA LEU A 325 8.59 2.74 1.94
C LEU A 325 8.57 1.31 2.46
N VAL A 326 7.42 0.85 2.97
CA VAL A 326 7.23 -0.54 3.45
C VAL A 326 7.52 -1.52 2.32
N PHE A 327 6.99 -1.27 1.13
CA PHE A 327 7.21 -2.13 -0.01
C PHE A 327 8.70 -2.19 -0.39
N THR A 328 9.36 -1.03 -0.50
CA THR A 328 10.78 -0.96 -0.87
C THR A 328 11.63 -1.77 0.10
N SER A 329 11.47 -1.56 1.41
CA SER A 329 12.23 -2.28 2.45
C SER A 329 11.88 -3.76 2.57
N ALA A 330 10.62 -4.16 2.37
CA ALA A 330 10.25 -5.57 2.27
C ALA A 330 10.96 -6.27 1.11
N ASN A 331 11.09 -5.60 -0.04
CA ASN A 331 11.84 -6.11 -1.18
C ASN A 331 13.36 -6.18 -0.90
N VAL A 332 13.95 -5.16 -0.24
CA VAL A 332 15.36 -5.21 0.21
C VAL A 332 15.60 -6.39 1.17
N LEU A 333 14.69 -6.60 2.13
CA LEU A 333 14.75 -7.69 3.12
C LEU A 333 14.73 -9.07 2.44
N ALA A 334 13.75 -9.31 1.57
CA ALA A 334 13.60 -10.60 0.87
C ALA A 334 14.79 -10.87 -0.07
N LEU A 335 15.26 -9.86 -0.81
CA LEU A 335 16.49 -9.96 -1.61
C LEU A 335 17.72 -10.27 -0.75
N SER A 336 17.81 -9.71 0.46
CA SER A 336 18.90 -9.97 1.40
C SER A 336 18.89 -11.42 1.88
N ALA A 337 17.71 -11.96 2.21
CA ALA A 337 17.52 -13.38 2.53
C ALA A 337 17.97 -14.27 1.35
N LEU A 338 17.50 -13.97 0.13
CA LEU A 338 17.87 -14.67 -1.09
C LEU A 338 19.39 -14.64 -1.37
N PHE A 339 20.07 -13.52 -1.10
CA PHE A 339 21.52 -13.42 -1.21
C PHE A 339 22.28 -14.24 -0.17
N ALA A 340 21.77 -14.31 1.06
CA ALA A 340 22.32 -15.21 2.06
C ALA A 340 22.24 -16.67 1.58
N PHE A 341 21.10 -17.10 1.02
CA PHE A 341 20.92 -18.45 0.44
C PHE A 341 21.81 -18.74 -0.76
N LEU A 342 21.97 -17.80 -1.69
CA LEU A 342 22.81 -17.98 -2.88
C LEU A 342 24.26 -18.39 -2.55
N GLY A 343 24.83 -17.82 -1.48
CA GLY A 343 26.15 -18.23 -1.00
C GLY A 343 26.20 -19.71 -0.60
N MET A 344 25.10 -20.29 -0.09
CA MET A 344 25.05 -21.64 0.46
C MET A 344 25.00 -22.73 -0.62
N PHE A 345 24.38 -22.47 -1.79
CA PHE A 345 24.27 -23.45 -2.87
C PHE A 345 25.57 -23.80 -3.60
N THR A 346 26.59 -22.93 -3.53
CA THR A 346 27.83 -23.08 -4.31
C THR A 346 28.67 -24.33 -3.97
N GLU A 347 28.39 -24.99 -2.84
CA GLU A 347 29.23 -26.05 -2.28
C GLU A 347 28.61 -27.47 -2.36
N SER A 348 27.26 -27.60 -2.36
CA SER A 348 26.53 -28.88 -2.37
C SER A 348 26.45 -29.59 -3.76
N GLY A 349 27.28 -29.15 -4.70
CA GLY A 349 27.33 -29.62 -6.10
C GLY A 349 28.07 -30.95 -6.31
N GLY A 350 27.55 -32.06 -5.78
CA GLY A 350 28.11 -33.40 -6.01
C GLY A 350 28.21 -33.79 -7.50
N LYS A 351 29.43 -34.14 -7.96
CA LYS A 351 29.85 -34.19 -9.39
C LYS A 351 29.00 -34.97 -10.42
N ASN A 352 28.06 -35.83 -10.01
CA ASN A 352 27.56 -36.93 -10.86
C ASN A 352 26.06 -36.91 -11.22
N SER A 353 25.30 -35.84 -10.93
CA SER A 353 23.89 -35.74 -11.38
C SER A 353 23.74 -34.78 -12.55
N LEU A 354 23.59 -35.31 -13.77
CA LEU A 354 23.37 -34.53 -14.99
C LEU A 354 22.07 -33.70 -14.95
N GLY A 355 21.08 -34.13 -14.16
CA GLY A 355 19.85 -33.38 -13.91
C GLY A 355 20.04 -32.11 -13.08
N LYS A 356 21.00 -32.11 -12.12
CA LYS A 356 21.23 -30.98 -11.20
C LYS A 356 21.64 -29.71 -11.96
N LYS A 357 22.40 -29.86 -13.05
CA LYS A 357 22.80 -28.76 -13.96
C LYS A 357 21.65 -28.01 -14.64
N ARG A 358 20.46 -28.60 -14.80
CA ARG A 358 19.30 -27.87 -15.38
C ARG A 358 18.62 -26.96 -14.35
N GLY A 359 18.55 -27.38 -13.08
CA GLY A 359 17.99 -26.56 -12.00
C GLY A 359 18.81 -25.30 -11.72
N GLU A 360 20.14 -25.45 -11.67
CA GLU A 360 21.08 -24.34 -11.40
C GLU A 360 20.91 -23.15 -12.37
N TRP A 361 20.66 -23.40 -13.65
CA TRP A 361 20.42 -22.33 -14.64
C TRP A 361 19.05 -21.67 -14.48
N ILE A 362 18.00 -22.43 -14.15
CA ILE A 362 16.66 -21.88 -13.91
C ILE A 362 16.70 -20.97 -12.69
N LEU A 363 17.32 -21.43 -11.60
CA LEU A 363 17.52 -20.65 -10.37
C LEU A 363 18.26 -19.34 -10.66
N ALA A 364 19.38 -19.38 -11.38
CA ALA A 364 20.14 -18.19 -11.75
C ALA A 364 19.35 -17.21 -12.63
N VAL A 365 18.51 -17.70 -13.54
CA VAL A 365 17.64 -16.87 -14.40
C VAL A 365 16.51 -16.22 -13.58
N VAL A 366 15.85 -16.96 -12.70
CA VAL A 366 14.79 -16.41 -11.82
C VAL A 366 15.36 -15.32 -10.92
N ILE A 367 16.52 -15.56 -10.32
CA ILE A 367 17.18 -14.58 -9.44
C ILE A 367 17.62 -13.33 -10.23
N ALA A 368 18.16 -13.50 -11.43
CA ALA A 368 18.47 -12.36 -12.29
C ALA A 368 17.22 -11.57 -12.70
N ALA A 369 16.08 -12.24 -12.90
CA ALA A 369 14.81 -11.59 -13.16
C ALA A 369 14.32 -10.76 -11.96
N ILE A 370 14.25 -11.36 -10.76
CA ILE A 370 13.86 -10.65 -9.52
C ILE A 370 14.77 -9.44 -9.28
N LEU A 371 16.10 -9.58 -9.44
CA LEU A 371 17.02 -8.45 -9.26
C LEU A 371 16.85 -7.34 -10.30
N THR A 372 16.57 -7.70 -11.55
CA THR A 372 16.30 -6.72 -12.61
C THR A 372 14.98 -6.00 -12.34
N GLU A 373 13.96 -6.75 -11.92
CA GLU A 373 12.64 -6.24 -11.56
C GLU A 373 12.72 -5.25 -10.39
N SER A 374 13.31 -5.65 -9.26
CA SER A 374 13.51 -4.80 -8.08
C SER A 374 14.34 -3.56 -8.40
N ALA A 375 15.39 -3.68 -9.22
CA ALA A 375 16.19 -2.52 -9.64
C ALA A 375 15.39 -1.54 -10.51
N ILE A 376 14.50 -2.03 -11.40
CA ILE A 376 13.62 -1.15 -12.18
C ILE A 376 12.61 -0.45 -11.28
N GLN A 377 11.90 -1.20 -10.41
CA GLN A 377 10.97 -0.63 -9.43
C GLN A 377 11.62 0.48 -8.62
N TYR A 378 12.82 0.20 -8.09
CA TYR A 378 13.59 1.16 -7.32
C TYR A 378 13.96 2.44 -8.11
N ILE A 379 14.44 2.29 -9.35
CA ILE A 379 14.74 3.44 -10.23
C ILE A 379 13.49 4.28 -10.52
N VAL A 380 12.32 3.64 -10.63
CA VAL A 380 11.04 4.33 -10.84
C VAL A 380 10.60 5.04 -9.55
N TYR A 381 10.72 4.40 -8.39
CA TYR A 381 10.43 5.02 -7.08
C TYR A 381 11.31 6.25 -6.78
N LEU A 382 12.57 6.27 -7.21
CA LEU A 382 13.44 7.46 -7.11
C LEU A 382 13.03 8.62 -8.02
N LYS A 383 12.26 8.35 -9.09
CA LYS A 383 11.82 9.39 -10.04
C LYS A 383 10.48 10.02 -9.67
N GLU A 384 9.65 9.33 -8.88
CA GLU A 384 8.41 9.92 -8.38
C GLU A 384 8.71 10.90 -7.23
N PRO A 385 8.31 12.17 -7.33
CA PRO A 385 8.49 13.13 -6.24
C PRO A 385 7.67 12.69 -5.04
N ASN A 386 8.27 12.67 -3.84
CA ASN A 386 7.58 12.19 -2.65
C ASN A 386 6.38 13.08 -2.24
N GLU A 387 6.41 14.36 -2.61
CA GLU A 387 5.31 15.33 -2.46
C GLU A 387 4.02 14.95 -3.22
N LYS A 388 4.06 13.92 -4.08
CA LYS A 388 2.90 13.37 -4.80
C LYS A 388 1.90 12.66 -3.88
N TYR A 389 2.34 12.14 -2.73
CA TYR A 389 1.51 11.34 -1.83
C TYR A 389 1.05 12.19 -0.63
N ASP A 390 -0.23 12.13 -0.28
CA ASP A 390 -0.82 12.98 0.76
C ASP A 390 -0.21 12.70 2.15
N ASP A 391 0.13 11.45 2.45
CA ASP A 391 0.73 11.03 3.72
C ASP A 391 2.20 11.46 3.88
N TYR A 392 2.86 11.92 2.81
CA TYR A 392 4.27 12.30 2.84
C TYR A 392 4.55 13.36 3.90
N ALA A 393 3.74 14.43 3.96
CA ALA A 393 3.97 15.52 4.91
C ALA A 393 3.86 15.04 6.37
N CYS A 394 2.82 14.27 6.69
CA CYS A 394 2.59 13.70 8.01
C CYS A 394 3.72 12.73 8.43
N LEU A 395 4.15 11.84 7.53
CA LEU A 395 5.19 10.87 7.83
C LEU A 395 6.58 11.51 7.89
N HIS A 396 6.87 12.47 7.01
CA HIS A 396 8.16 13.16 6.94
C HIS A 396 8.46 13.98 8.19
N LEU A 397 7.47 14.68 8.74
CA LEU A 397 7.61 15.42 10.00
C LEU A 397 7.95 14.48 11.17
N GLN A 398 7.23 13.36 11.30
CA GLN A 398 7.52 12.37 12.34
C GLN A 398 8.90 11.69 12.16
N PHE A 399 9.38 11.54 10.92
CA PHE A 399 10.76 11.11 10.69
C PHE A 399 11.79 12.16 11.09
N GLN A 400 11.56 13.46 10.83
CA GLN A 400 12.46 14.52 11.29
C GLN A 400 12.54 14.57 12.82
N ASP A 401 11.39 14.52 13.51
CA ASP A 401 11.30 14.53 14.97
C ASP A 401 12.05 13.35 15.62
N GLU A 402 12.02 12.18 14.99
CA GLU A 402 12.73 10.98 15.48
C GLU A 402 14.17 10.83 14.94
N GLY A 403 14.70 11.85 14.23
CA GLY A 403 16.07 11.86 13.71
C GLY A 403 16.34 10.82 12.62
N TYR A 404 15.31 10.48 11.84
CA TYR A 404 15.27 9.36 10.92
C TYR A 404 15.39 9.80 9.45
N HIS A 405 16.28 9.16 8.71
CA HIS A 405 16.57 9.51 7.32
C HIS A 405 16.33 8.30 6.38
N PRO A 406 15.20 8.27 5.63
CA PRO A 406 14.90 7.19 4.68
C PRO A 406 16.03 6.94 3.66
N THR A 407 16.76 7.99 3.28
CA THR A 407 17.91 7.95 2.36
C THR A 407 19.04 7.00 2.79
N ILE A 408 19.15 6.65 4.07
CA ILE A 408 20.13 5.67 4.56
C ILE A 408 19.76 4.27 4.08
N PHE A 409 18.48 3.90 4.13
CA PHE A 409 17.96 2.58 3.79
C PHE A 409 17.86 2.42 2.27
N GLU A 410 17.47 3.50 1.59
CA GLU A 410 17.66 3.68 0.16
C GLU A 410 19.11 3.38 -0.31
N ALA A 411 20.11 3.86 0.44
CA ALA A 411 21.52 3.57 0.14
C ALA A 411 21.90 2.09 0.42
N LEU A 412 21.30 1.43 1.42
CA LEU A 412 21.55 0.02 1.72
C LEU A 412 21.14 -0.89 0.55
N PHE A 413 20.04 -0.59 -0.14
CA PHE A 413 19.65 -1.31 -1.37
C PHE A 413 20.75 -1.27 -2.43
N PHE A 414 21.29 -0.09 -2.73
CA PHE A 414 22.36 0.05 -3.73
C PHE A 414 23.68 -0.60 -3.29
N ILE A 415 23.99 -0.59 -1.99
CA ILE A 415 25.14 -1.30 -1.44
C ILE A 415 25.00 -2.81 -1.67
N LEU A 416 23.84 -3.40 -1.38
CA LEU A 416 23.56 -4.82 -1.66
C LEU A 416 23.58 -5.15 -3.15
N LEU A 417 22.95 -4.31 -3.98
CA LEU A 417 22.96 -4.48 -5.43
C LEU A 417 24.39 -4.43 -5.99
N GLY A 418 25.21 -3.47 -5.54
CA GLY A 418 26.62 -3.39 -5.90
C GLY A 418 27.42 -4.61 -5.45
N LEU A 419 27.27 -5.03 -4.19
CA LEU A 419 27.94 -6.21 -3.64
C LEU A 419 27.54 -7.51 -4.35
N SER A 420 26.27 -7.66 -4.72
CA SER A 420 25.79 -8.84 -5.45
C SER A 420 26.31 -8.91 -6.88
N VAL A 421 26.39 -7.79 -7.60
CA VAL A 421 27.03 -7.72 -8.91
C VAL A 421 28.51 -8.10 -8.81
N ILE A 422 29.23 -7.58 -7.81
CA ILE A 422 30.63 -7.95 -7.54
C ILE A 422 30.75 -9.45 -7.24
N ALA A 423 29.92 -9.99 -6.35
CA ALA A 423 29.91 -11.41 -5.98
C ALA A 423 29.61 -12.31 -7.19
N GLY A 424 28.65 -11.92 -8.04
CA GLY A 424 28.32 -12.62 -9.28
C GLY A 424 29.50 -12.64 -10.28
N ILE A 425 30.19 -11.51 -10.46
CA ILE A 425 31.38 -11.42 -11.31
C ILE A 425 32.51 -12.31 -10.78
N VAL A 426 32.77 -12.28 -9.46
CA VAL A 426 33.77 -13.14 -8.80
C VAL A 426 33.41 -14.62 -8.94
N GLY A 427 32.13 -14.99 -8.73
CA GLY A 427 31.62 -16.34 -8.91
C GLY A 427 31.78 -16.86 -10.35
N ILE A 428 31.39 -16.06 -11.35
CA ILE A 428 31.56 -16.40 -12.78
C ILE A 428 33.06 -16.56 -13.12
N PHE A 429 33.92 -15.68 -12.60
CA PHE A 429 35.37 -15.79 -12.78
C PHE A 429 35.91 -17.10 -12.17
N TRP A 430 35.52 -17.43 -10.93
CA TRP A 430 35.92 -18.67 -10.27
C TRP A 430 35.43 -19.92 -11.03
N LEU A 431 34.16 -19.98 -11.42
CA LEU A 431 33.61 -21.08 -12.22
C LEU A 431 34.39 -21.27 -13.53
N ARG A 432 34.78 -20.17 -14.20
CA ARG A 432 35.64 -20.21 -15.40
C ARG A 432 37.04 -20.74 -15.11
N GLN A 433 37.66 -20.37 -13.98
CA GLN A 433 38.97 -20.90 -13.60
C GLN A 433 38.90 -22.39 -13.21
N ARG A 434 37.88 -22.79 -12.43
CA ARG A 434 37.64 -24.18 -12.06
C ARG A 434 37.41 -25.07 -13.29
N ALA A 435 36.59 -24.63 -14.25
CA ALA A 435 36.39 -25.35 -15.51
C ALA A 435 37.67 -25.46 -16.36
N LYS A 436 38.56 -24.46 -16.33
CA LYS A 436 39.90 -24.56 -16.96
C LYS A 436 40.82 -25.54 -16.23
N ALA A 437 40.79 -25.55 -14.90
CA ALA A 437 41.57 -26.48 -14.08
C ALA A 437 41.16 -27.95 -14.32
N GLU A 438 39.85 -28.24 -14.33
CA GLU A 438 39.34 -29.59 -14.63
C GLU A 438 39.68 -30.06 -16.05
N LYS A 439 39.57 -29.17 -17.06
CA LYS A 439 40.00 -29.49 -18.43
C LYS A 439 41.49 -29.83 -18.51
N ARG A 440 42.34 -29.10 -17.77
CA ARG A 440 43.79 -29.40 -17.68
C ARG A 440 44.04 -30.75 -17.00
N ALA A 441 43.41 -31.02 -15.86
CA ALA A 441 43.55 -32.28 -15.14
C ALA A 441 43.17 -33.49 -16.00
N ASN A 442 42.03 -33.42 -16.70
CA ASN A 442 41.59 -34.47 -17.61
C ASN A 442 42.56 -34.67 -18.78
N SER A 443 43.06 -33.57 -19.37
CA SER A 443 44.04 -33.63 -20.47
C SER A 443 45.36 -34.28 -20.04
N THR A 444 45.86 -34.00 -18.83
CA THR A 444 47.08 -34.63 -18.31
C THR A 444 46.85 -36.11 -18.00
N HIS A 445 45.67 -36.49 -17.48
CA HIS A 445 45.36 -37.90 -17.20
C HIS A 445 45.30 -38.75 -18.49
N SER A 446 44.83 -38.19 -19.62
CA SER A 446 44.88 -38.87 -20.91
C SER A 446 46.30 -39.04 -21.47
N GLN A 447 47.24 -38.14 -21.15
CA GLN A 447 48.63 -38.24 -21.59
C GLN A 447 49.51 -39.12 -20.69
N MET A 448 49.21 -39.23 -19.40
CA MET A 448 49.97 -40.07 -18.47
C MET A 448 49.56 -41.55 -18.47
N ALA A 449 48.42 -41.91 -19.08
CA ALA A 449 47.96 -43.30 -19.16
C ALA A 449 48.86 -44.24 -20.01
N THR A 450 49.85 -43.69 -20.74
CA THR A 450 50.75 -44.43 -21.64
C THR A 450 52.22 -44.42 -21.20
N VAL A 451 52.58 -43.80 -20.07
CA VAL A 451 53.98 -43.68 -19.61
C VAL A 451 54.13 -44.24 -18.19
N HIS A 452 55.14 -45.07 -17.98
CA HIS A 452 55.37 -45.81 -16.73
C HIS A 452 55.40 -44.89 -15.48
N PRO A 453 54.86 -45.35 -14.34
CA PRO A 453 54.77 -44.54 -13.13
C PRO A 453 56.15 -44.28 -12.53
N MET A 454 56.62 -43.03 -12.62
CA MET A 454 57.74 -42.53 -11.82
C MET A 454 57.24 -41.96 -10.48
N PRO A 455 58.02 -42.07 -9.38
CA PRO A 455 57.64 -41.53 -8.08
C PRO A 455 57.62 -40.00 -8.10
N MET A 456 56.44 -39.39 -8.17
CA MET A 456 56.28 -37.92 -8.14
C MET A 456 56.40 -37.35 -6.73
N GLY A 457 57.29 -36.37 -6.56
CA GLY A 457 57.43 -35.59 -5.33
C GLY A 457 56.31 -34.57 -5.11
N MET A 458 56.06 -34.24 -3.84
CA MET A 458 54.92 -33.49 -3.28
C MET A 458 54.80 -31.99 -3.65
N GLY A 459 55.18 -31.58 -4.87
CA GLY A 459 55.49 -30.17 -5.17
C GLY A 459 54.38 -29.26 -5.71
N LYS A 460 53.12 -29.70 -5.91
CA LYS A 460 52.17 -28.97 -6.77
C LYS A 460 50.79 -28.58 -6.21
N ASP A 461 50.40 -29.01 -5.01
CA ASP A 461 49.02 -28.79 -4.53
C ASP A 461 48.76 -27.37 -3.97
N VAL A 462 49.80 -26.58 -3.73
CA VAL A 462 49.72 -25.29 -3.01
C VAL A 462 48.85 -24.23 -3.71
N LYS A 463 48.80 -24.19 -5.05
CA LYS A 463 48.13 -23.09 -5.80
C LYS A 463 46.62 -23.19 -5.91
N VAL A 464 46.01 -24.36 -5.67
CA VAL A 464 44.54 -24.50 -5.75
C VAL A 464 43.90 -23.97 -4.46
N SER A 465 44.50 -24.29 -3.31
CA SER A 465 44.00 -23.90 -1.98
C SER A 465 43.76 -22.39 -1.83
N THR A 466 44.66 -21.53 -2.30
CA THR A 466 44.53 -20.06 -2.12
C THR A 466 43.29 -19.48 -2.80
N ILE A 467 42.89 -20.02 -3.95
CA ILE A 467 41.72 -19.52 -4.69
C ILE A 467 40.43 -19.92 -3.96
N ASP A 468 40.33 -21.17 -3.51
CA ASP A 468 39.14 -21.65 -2.82
C ASP A 468 38.97 -20.95 -1.45
N THR A 469 40.07 -20.71 -0.70
CA THR A 469 40.02 -19.88 0.51
C THR A 469 39.52 -18.46 0.23
N CYS A 470 40.00 -17.82 -0.84
CA CYS A 470 39.54 -16.47 -1.22
C CYS A 470 38.03 -16.45 -1.50
N VAL A 471 37.53 -17.44 -2.25
CA VAL A 471 36.10 -17.55 -2.57
C VAL A 471 35.25 -17.81 -1.32
N THR A 472 35.66 -18.71 -0.43
CA THR A 472 34.95 -18.96 0.84
C THR A 472 34.92 -17.71 1.72
N VAL A 473 36.01 -16.94 1.80
CA VAL A 473 36.04 -15.67 2.55
C VAL A 473 35.12 -14.62 1.91
N THR A 474 35.17 -14.43 0.58
CA THR A 474 34.27 -13.49 -0.12
C THR A 474 32.80 -13.88 0.06
N ARG A 475 32.49 -15.17 -0.02
CA ARG A 475 31.14 -15.72 0.20
C ARG A 475 30.63 -15.40 1.60
N ILE A 476 31.40 -15.73 2.63
CA ILE A 476 31.03 -15.48 4.04
C ILE A 476 30.84 -13.99 4.28
N PHE A 477 31.70 -13.14 3.72
CA PHE A 477 31.58 -11.68 3.80
C PHE A 477 30.25 -11.19 3.20
N VAL A 478 29.93 -11.59 1.96
CA VAL A 478 28.68 -11.19 1.28
C VAL A 478 27.45 -11.67 2.06
N GLN A 479 27.45 -12.92 2.55
CA GLN A 479 26.37 -13.44 3.37
C GLN A 479 26.21 -12.68 4.70
N THR A 480 27.32 -12.32 5.34
CA THR A 480 27.30 -11.55 6.59
C THR A 480 26.70 -10.17 6.36
N VAL A 481 27.09 -9.47 5.29
CA VAL A 481 26.51 -8.16 4.94
C VAL A 481 25.03 -8.30 4.61
N ALA A 482 24.63 -9.31 3.83
CA ALA A 482 23.22 -9.56 3.51
C ALA A 482 22.39 -9.79 4.78
N ILE A 483 22.86 -10.59 5.73
CA ILE A 483 22.17 -10.82 7.01
C ILE A 483 22.08 -9.53 7.83
N VAL A 484 23.15 -8.74 7.90
CA VAL A 484 23.12 -7.45 8.61
C VAL A 484 22.08 -6.51 8.01
N VAL A 485 22.02 -6.37 6.68
CA VAL A 485 21.03 -5.50 6.05
C VAL A 485 19.61 -6.05 6.24
N MET A 486 19.39 -7.36 6.07
CA MET A 486 18.09 -8.01 6.34
C MET A 486 17.53 -7.69 7.74
N TRP A 487 18.36 -7.74 8.78
CA TRP A 487 17.95 -7.38 10.14
C TRP A 487 17.75 -5.88 10.34
N VAL A 488 18.57 -5.03 9.69
CA VAL A 488 18.39 -3.56 9.71
C VAL A 488 17.08 -3.16 9.03
N GLU A 489 16.75 -3.74 7.88
CA GLU A 489 15.48 -3.52 7.17
C GLU A 489 14.28 -4.06 7.97
N LEU A 490 14.42 -5.19 8.69
CA LEU A 490 13.36 -5.68 9.57
C LEU A 490 13.06 -4.71 10.71
N VAL A 491 14.10 -4.16 11.35
CA VAL A 491 13.96 -3.11 12.38
C VAL A 491 13.39 -1.83 11.79
N TYR A 492 13.78 -1.46 10.56
CA TYR A 492 13.26 -0.32 9.83
C TYR A 492 11.74 -0.45 9.57
N LEU A 493 11.29 -1.59 9.03
CA LEU A 493 9.87 -1.90 8.82
C LEU A 493 9.06 -1.79 10.12
N TRP A 494 9.54 -2.41 11.21
CA TRP A 494 8.92 -2.27 12.53
C TRP A 494 8.82 -0.81 12.99
N LYS A 495 9.86 0.00 12.72
CA LYS A 495 9.93 1.40 13.12
C LYS A 495 8.98 2.29 12.32
N ILE A 496 8.95 2.20 10.98
CA ILE A 496 7.97 2.92 10.15
C ILE A 496 6.56 2.54 10.59
N ARG A 497 6.26 1.25 10.71
CA ARG A 497 4.94 0.75 11.12
C ARG A 497 4.49 1.31 12.47
N THR A 498 5.42 1.47 13.42
CA THR A 498 5.17 2.06 14.75
C THR A 498 5.00 3.58 14.70
N ILE A 499 5.58 4.26 13.71
CA ILE A 499 5.33 5.68 13.45
C ILE A 499 3.94 5.83 12.80
N MET A 500 3.66 5.08 11.73
CA MET A 500 2.40 5.16 11.01
C MET A 500 1.19 4.81 11.87
N SER A 501 1.28 3.81 12.75
CA SER A 501 0.21 3.48 13.70
C SER A 501 -0.08 4.59 14.72
N ARG A 502 0.90 5.47 15.01
CA ARG A 502 0.69 6.67 15.85
C ARG A 502 0.09 7.85 15.07
N ILE A 503 0.34 7.91 13.77
CA ILE A 503 -0.22 8.92 12.85
C ILE A 503 -1.67 8.61 12.52
N ALA A 504 -1.94 7.37 12.06
CA ALA A 504 -3.27 6.91 11.66
C ALA A 504 -4.25 6.72 12.84
N GLY A 505 -3.72 6.60 14.07
CA GLY A 505 -4.50 6.52 15.29
C GLY A 505 -5.56 5.42 15.25
N SER A 506 -6.82 5.82 15.37
CA SER A 506 -7.98 4.92 15.39
C SER A 506 -8.27 4.21 14.05
N THR A 507 -7.78 4.72 12.91
CA THR A 507 -8.05 4.16 11.58
C THR A 507 -7.08 3.04 11.15
N TRP A 508 -6.08 2.75 12.00
CA TRP A 508 -4.99 1.83 11.70
C TRP A 508 -5.41 0.35 11.58
N SER A 509 -5.44 -0.18 10.35
CA SER A 509 -5.94 -1.55 10.08
C SER A 509 -4.87 -2.65 10.23
N GLU A 510 -3.58 -2.34 10.00
CA GLU A 510 -2.48 -3.31 10.01
C GLU A 510 -2.16 -3.91 11.39
N GLY A 511 -2.82 -3.41 12.45
CA GLY A 511 -2.81 -4.03 13.77
C GLY A 511 -3.56 -5.38 13.83
N THR A 512 -4.39 -5.67 12.82
CA THR A 512 -5.24 -6.88 12.78
C THR A 512 -4.63 -8.01 11.94
N TRP A 513 -4.97 -9.26 12.30
CA TRP A 513 -4.54 -10.45 11.59
C TRP A 513 -5.48 -10.79 10.44
N GLY A 514 -4.97 -10.75 9.21
CA GLY A 514 -5.68 -11.18 8.00
C GLY A 514 -5.39 -12.64 7.62
N PHE A 515 -6.29 -13.26 6.85
CA PHE A 515 -6.11 -14.63 6.35
C PHE A 515 -4.83 -14.79 5.49
N GLY A 516 -4.55 -13.83 4.61
CA GLY A 516 -3.32 -13.81 3.79
C GLY A 516 -2.05 -13.76 4.64
N GLN A 517 -2.07 -13.02 5.75
CA GLN A 517 -0.94 -12.95 6.69
C GLN A 517 -0.69 -14.29 7.41
N ILE A 518 -1.76 -15.02 7.76
CA ILE A 518 -1.65 -16.38 8.31
C ILE A 518 -1.08 -17.33 7.25
N LEU A 519 -1.55 -17.24 6.00
CA LEU A 519 -1.03 -18.05 4.89
C LEU A 519 0.48 -17.81 4.64
N ALA A 520 0.94 -16.55 4.75
CA ALA A 520 2.35 -16.20 4.58
C ALA A 520 3.27 -16.95 5.56
N LEU A 521 2.83 -17.16 6.81
CA LEU A 521 3.59 -17.95 7.80
C LEU A 521 3.73 -19.43 7.43
N PHE A 522 2.77 -20.00 6.69
CA PHE A 522 2.83 -21.40 6.26
C PHE A 522 3.94 -21.68 5.23
N ILE A 523 4.47 -20.66 4.55
CA ILE A 523 5.64 -20.79 3.66
C ILE A 523 6.87 -21.33 4.43
N TRP A 524 6.99 -20.97 5.70
CA TRP A 524 8.11 -21.38 6.57
C TRP A 524 7.86 -22.68 7.32
N PHE A 525 6.65 -23.26 7.22
CA PHE A 525 6.30 -24.46 7.98
C PHE A 525 7.02 -25.74 7.48
N PRO A 526 7.21 -25.99 6.17
CA PRO A 526 7.98 -27.13 5.68
C PRO A 526 9.40 -27.23 6.26
N PRO A 527 10.30 -26.22 6.13
CA PRO A 527 11.66 -26.34 6.66
C PRO A 527 11.70 -26.49 8.19
N ILE A 528 10.72 -25.93 8.92
CA ILE A 528 10.58 -26.15 10.37
C ILE A 528 10.18 -27.61 10.67
N ILE A 529 9.19 -28.16 9.98
CA ILE A 529 8.81 -29.59 10.10
C ILE A 529 10.01 -30.47 9.80
N ASP A 530 10.79 -30.13 8.78
CA ASP A 530 11.90 -30.96 8.32
C ASP A 530 13.05 -31.00 9.32
N ILE A 531 13.42 -29.84 9.88
CA ILE A 531 14.38 -29.73 10.98
C ILE A 531 13.89 -30.53 12.18
N LEU A 532 12.66 -30.28 12.65
CA LEU A 532 12.12 -30.95 13.84
C LEU A 532 11.93 -32.45 13.63
N GLY A 533 11.50 -32.87 12.45
CA GLY A 533 11.28 -34.27 12.09
C GLY A 533 12.58 -35.07 12.12
N HIS A 534 13.64 -34.59 11.49
CA HIS A 534 14.94 -35.28 11.47
C HIS A 534 15.67 -35.26 12.83
N LEU A 535 15.39 -34.27 13.69
CA LEU A 535 15.98 -34.18 15.03
C LEU A 535 15.22 -35.00 16.08
N LEU A 536 13.89 -34.95 16.08
CA LEU A 536 13.04 -35.51 17.13
C LEU A 536 12.53 -36.92 16.81
N LEU A 537 12.24 -37.23 15.54
CA LEU A 537 11.67 -38.52 15.18
C LEU A 537 12.76 -39.59 14.93
N PRO A 538 12.49 -40.86 15.26
CA PRO A 538 13.36 -41.96 14.87
C PRO A 538 13.55 -42.06 13.35
N GLU A 539 14.74 -42.45 12.91
CA GLU A 539 15.09 -42.62 11.48
C GLU A 539 14.11 -43.51 10.70
N TRP A 540 13.42 -44.45 11.36
CA TRP A 540 12.43 -45.32 10.72
C TRP A 540 11.10 -44.62 10.38
N MET A 541 10.76 -43.50 11.05
CA MET A 541 9.59 -42.68 10.71
C MET A 541 9.90 -41.71 9.57
N VAL A 542 11.09 -41.10 9.60
CA VAL A 542 11.53 -40.10 8.61
C VAL A 542 11.95 -40.76 7.29
N GLY A 543 12.55 -41.96 7.37
CA GLY A 543 13.09 -42.73 6.25
C GLY A 543 12.06 -43.51 5.43
N GLY A 544 10.96 -42.88 5.01
CA GLY A 544 10.02 -43.45 4.04
C GLY A 544 10.61 -43.67 2.64
N GLU A 545 11.80 -43.09 2.36
CA GLU A 545 12.55 -43.36 1.15
C GLU A 545 13.05 -44.80 1.14
N LYS A 546 12.19 -45.66 0.58
CA LYS A 546 12.42 -47.09 0.35
C LYS A 546 13.87 -47.30 -0.04
N ARG A 547 14.61 -48.07 0.77
CA ARG A 547 15.91 -48.65 0.39
C ARG A 547 15.70 -49.48 -0.89
N LYS A 548 15.70 -48.81 -2.04
CA LYS A 548 16.14 -49.33 -3.32
C LYS A 548 17.63 -49.60 -3.14
N LYS A 549 17.95 -50.64 -2.36
CA LYS A 549 19.17 -51.41 -2.50
C LYS A 549 19.16 -51.77 -3.99
N LYS A 550 19.88 -50.98 -4.80
CA LYS A 550 20.25 -51.40 -6.15
C LYS A 550 20.94 -52.73 -5.91
N LEU A 551 20.27 -53.83 -6.24
CA LEU A 551 20.85 -55.16 -6.21
C LEU A 551 22.03 -55.09 -7.18
N LYS A 552 23.21 -54.78 -6.65
CA LYS A 552 24.44 -54.81 -7.42
C LYS A 552 24.66 -56.28 -7.74
N CYS A 553 24.29 -56.70 -8.94
CA CYS A 553 24.59 -58.04 -9.42
C CYS A 553 26.10 -58.23 -9.29
N LYS A 554 26.54 -59.16 -8.44
CA LYS A 554 27.95 -59.47 -8.27
C LYS A 554 28.38 -60.34 -9.46
N CYS A 555 28.73 -59.70 -10.56
CA CYS A 555 29.51 -60.36 -11.60
C CYS A 555 30.89 -60.70 -11.01
N GLY A 556 31.22 -61.99 -10.88
CA GLY A 556 32.54 -62.41 -10.45
C GLY A 556 33.57 -62.13 -11.55
N ALA A 557 34.70 -61.50 -11.21
CA ALA A 557 35.71 -61.07 -12.18
C ALA A 557 36.54 -62.20 -12.83
N LYS A 558 36.07 -63.45 -12.78
CA LYS A 558 36.69 -64.60 -13.47
C LYS A 558 35.95 -64.83 -14.78
N SER A 559 36.67 -64.69 -15.89
CA SER A 559 36.18 -64.89 -17.26
C SER A 559 35.54 -66.26 -17.42
N GLY A 560 34.22 -66.31 -17.62
CA GLY A 560 33.47 -67.54 -17.92
C GLY A 560 32.13 -67.67 -17.19
N ASN A 561 31.94 -67.03 -16.03
CA ASN A 561 30.70 -67.19 -15.26
C ASN A 561 29.65 -66.11 -15.62
N PRO A 562 28.39 -66.49 -15.92
CA PRO A 562 27.32 -65.53 -16.17
C PRO A 562 26.99 -64.72 -14.91
N CYS A 563 26.63 -63.45 -15.08
CA CYS A 563 26.23 -62.58 -13.97
C CYS A 563 24.89 -63.04 -13.39
N ILE A 564 24.92 -63.68 -12.21
CA ILE A 564 23.70 -64.03 -11.47
C ILE A 564 23.15 -62.74 -10.82
N CYS A 565 22.23 -62.08 -11.52
CA CYS A 565 21.31 -61.12 -10.91
C CYS A 565 20.18 -61.91 -10.22
N PRO A 566 19.88 -61.66 -8.92
CA PRO A 566 18.68 -62.21 -8.30
C PRO A 566 17.45 -61.69 -9.05
N SER A 567 16.62 -62.60 -9.57
CA SER A 567 15.45 -62.21 -10.36
C SER A 567 14.42 -61.48 -9.47
N PRO A 568 13.91 -60.31 -9.88
CA PRO A 568 13.01 -59.49 -9.06
C PRO A 568 11.59 -60.05 -9.08
N GLY A 569 11.35 -61.20 -8.44
CA GLY A 569 10.04 -61.87 -8.50
C GLY A 569 9.83 -63.10 -7.61
N GLY A 570 10.69 -63.37 -6.62
CA GLY A 570 10.51 -64.48 -5.68
C GLY A 570 10.39 -63.99 -4.23
N PRO A 571 9.32 -64.32 -3.49
CA PRO A 571 9.36 -64.27 -2.04
C PRO A 571 10.38 -65.31 -1.57
N VAL A 572 11.48 -64.85 -0.96
CA VAL A 572 12.48 -65.74 -0.38
C VAL A 572 12.05 -66.04 1.05
N ASP A 573 11.27 -67.10 1.22
CA ASP A 573 11.01 -67.64 2.55
C ASP A 573 12.32 -68.18 3.13
N GLU A 574 12.69 -67.69 4.32
CA GLU A 574 14.02 -67.89 4.93
C GLU A 574 14.22 -69.31 5.52
N LYS A 575 13.39 -70.28 5.12
CA LYS A 575 13.46 -71.68 5.55
C LYS A 575 13.18 -72.60 4.37
N GLY A 576 14.22 -73.28 3.89
CA GLY A 576 14.13 -74.18 2.74
C GLY A 576 13.25 -75.41 3.03
N ALA A 577 12.05 -75.42 2.46
CA ALA A 577 11.22 -76.61 2.27
C ALA A 577 10.46 -76.46 0.95
N ALA A 578 10.54 -77.46 0.07
CA ALA A 578 9.85 -77.43 -1.22
C ALA A 578 8.35 -77.65 -1.02
N ALA A 579 7.55 -76.58 -1.17
CA ALA A 579 6.09 -76.68 -1.14
C ALA A 579 5.55 -77.20 -2.47
N VAL A 580 4.90 -78.36 -2.44
CA VAL A 580 4.15 -78.94 -3.56
C VAL A 580 2.90 -78.07 -3.82
N ALA A 581 2.62 -77.75 -5.08
CA ALA A 581 1.47 -76.95 -5.47
C ALA A 581 0.13 -77.69 -5.23
N PRO A 582 -0.85 -77.09 -4.55
CA PRO A 582 -2.22 -77.62 -4.49
C PRO A 582 -3.02 -77.29 -5.76
N PRO A 583 -4.04 -78.10 -6.13
CA PRO A 583 -4.78 -77.93 -7.37
C PRO A 583 -5.80 -76.78 -7.32
N THR A 584 -6.08 -76.22 -8.50
CA THR A 584 -7.14 -75.22 -8.74
C THR A 584 -8.55 -75.78 -8.51
N PRO A 585 -9.40 -75.12 -7.70
CA PRO A 585 -10.85 -75.36 -7.69
C PRO A 585 -11.57 -74.55 -8.79
N PRO A 586 -12.82 -74.90 -9.16
CA PRO A 586 -13.43 -74.48 -10.41
C PRO A 586 -14.15 -73.12 -10.35
N SER A 587 -14.41 -72.60 -11.56
CA SER A 587 -15.27 -71.45 -11.85
C SER A 587 -16.67 -71.55 -11.23
N VAL A 588 -17.12 -70.47 -10.59
CA VAL A 588 -18.54 -70.26 -10.24
C VAL A 588 -19.01 -68.93 -10.83
N VAL A 589 -20.13 -69.01 -11.55
CA VAL A 589 -20.88 -67.88 -12.13
C VAL A 589 -21.77 -67.25 -11.04
N GLY A 590 -21.84 -65.93 -10.96
CA GLY A 590 -22.74 -65.24 -10.02
C GLY A 590 -22.82 -63.73 -10.24
N SER A 591 -24.03 -63.24 -10.50
CA SER A 591 -24.35 -61.81 -10.69
C SER A 591 -24.51 -61.10 -9.35
N ASP A 592 -24.06 -59.83 -9.22
CA ASP A 592 -24.97 -58.67 -9.08
C ASP A 592 -24.31 -57.39 -8.51
N ARG A 593 -24.43 -56.30 -9.29
CA ARG A 593 -25.06 -55.03 -8.90
C ARG A 593 -24.84 -54.46 -7.48
N LYS A 594 -24.08 -53.34 -7.38
CA LYS A 594 -24.63 -52.06 -6.86
C LYS A 594 -23.71 -50.84 -7.05
N SER A 595 -24.38 -49.70 -7.21
CA SER A 595 -23.81 -48.34 -7.18
C SER A 595 -23.57 -47.87 -5.74
N ALA A 596 -22.52 -47.06 -5.52
CA ALA A 596 -22.58 -45.89 -4.65
C ALA A 596 -21.42 -44.91 -4.95
N THR A 597 -21.73 -43.62 -4.92
CA THR A 597 -20.82 -42.47 -5.04
C THR A 597 -20.02 -42.21 -3.77
N LYS A 598 -18.85 -41.58 -3.93
CA LYS A 598 -18.56 -40.30 -3.26
C LYS A 598 -17.58 -39.46 -4.07
#